data_AF-A0A2T1DZS5-F1
#
_entry.id   AF-A0A2T1DZS5-F1
#
_cell.length_a   1.000
_cell.length_b   1.000
_cell.length_c   1.000
_cell.angle_alpha   90.00
_cell.angle_beta   90.00
_cell.angle_gamma   90.00
#
_symmetry.space_group_name_H-M   'P 1'
#
loop_
_entity.id
_entity.type
_entity.pdbx_description
1 polymer ?
#
loop_
_entity_poly.entity_id
_entity_poly.type
_entity_poly.pdbx_seq_one_letter_code
_entity_poly.pdbx_strand_id
1 'polypeptide(L)'
;MLIVLQPCDCDLLKRSPIAEAQKDKLRRRFLKLGYAIAVQINRLGYAAAIFDPRTGLPLLARPGKLRLDDVAIVQATLGYRTTCSHGCSIVLHPTWGRAVYPSTLVSSAEPALVEQILREIAE
;
A
#
# COMPACT_ATOMS: atom_id res chain seq x y z
N MET A 1 3.97 11.28 -0.46
CA MET A 1 3.26 9.99 -0.66
C MET A 1 4.28 8.87 -0.63
N LEU A 2 3.99 7.77 0.06
CA LEU A 2 4.86 6.60 0.18
C LEU A 2 4.16 5.39 -0.45
N ILE A 3 4.78 4.78 -1.45
CA ILE A 3 4.33 3.53 -2.08
C ILE A 3 5.16 2.39 -1.53
N VAL A 4 4.51 1.39 -0.96
CA VAL A 4 5.14 0.18 -0.42
C VAL A 4 4.81 -0.99 -1.34
N LEU A 5 5.85 -1.53 -1.99
CA LEU A 5 5.74 -2.73 -2.81
C LEU A 5 6.29 -3.92 -2.05
N GLN A 6 5.43 -4.86 -1.69
CA GLN A 6 5.84 -6.05 -0.93
C GLN A 6 5.91 -7.28 -1.86
N PRO A 7 7.10 -7.82 -2.15
CA PRO A 7 7.21 -9.06 -2.92
C PRO A 7 6.69 -10.26 -2.13
N CYS A 8 6.33 -11.32 -2.85
CA CYS A 8 5.95 -12.61 -2.27
C CYS A 8 6.28 -13.78 -3.19
N ASP A 9 6.07 -14.99 -2.69
CA ASP A 9 6.45 -16.23 -3.40
C ASP A 9 5.30 -16.85 -4.20
N CYS A 10 4.18 -16.14 -4.37
CA CYS A 10 3.03 -16.64 -5.11
C CYS A 10 2.42 -15.60 -6.05
N ASP A 11 1.77 -16.08 -7.10
CA ASP A 11 1.03 -15.27 -8.07
C ASP A 11 -0.28 -14.75 -7.43
N LEU A 12 -0.31 -13.45 -7.12
CA LEU A 12 -1.43 -12.84 -6.42
C LEU A 12 -2.68 -12.64 -7.30
N LEU A 13 -2.58 -12.82 -8.63
CA LEU A 13 -3.75 -12.81 -9.51
C LEU A 13 -4.58 -14.08 -9.35
N LYS A 14 -3.96 -15.20 -8.95
CA LYS A 14 -4.67 -16.47 -8.77
C LYS A 14 -5.63 -16.36 -7.58
N ARG A 15 -6.90 -16.70 -7.82
CA ARG A 15 -7.87 -16.93 -6.74
C ARG A 15 -7.62 -18.29 -6.12
N SER A 16 -6.82 -18.32 -5.06
CA SER A 16 -6.51 -19.53 -4.30
C SER A 16 -6.41 -19.21 -2.82
N PRO A 17 -6.64 -20.18 -1.91
CA PRO A 17 -6.46 -19.97 -0.48
C PRO A 17 -5.06 -19.46 -0.12
N ILE A 18 -4.03 -19.92 -0.84
CA ILE A 18 -2.64 -19.49 -0.64
C ILE A 18 -2.47 -18.01 -0.99
N ALA A 19 -2.97 -17.58 -2.16
CA ALA A 19 -2.85 -16.19 -2.59
C ALA A 19 -3.64 -15.24 -1.68
N GLU A 20 -4.86 -15.62 -1.26
CA GLU A 20 -5.66 -14.80 -0.35
C GLU A 20 -5.02 -14.72 1.05
N ALA A 21 -4.50 -15.83 1.59
CA ALA A 21 -3.75 -15.82 2.83
C ALA A 21 -2.50 -14.93 2.76
N GLN A 22 -1.81 -14.94 1.61
CA GLN A 22 -0.65 -14.08 1.38
C GLN A 22 -1.04 -12.60 1.28
N LYS A 23 -2.10 -12.24 0.53
CA LYS A 23 -2.63 -10.87 0.49
C LYS A 23 -2.97 -10.38 1.89
N ASP A 24 -3.60 -11.22 2.70
CA ASP A 24 -3.97 -10.90 4.08
C ASP A 24 -2.76 -10.65 4.98
N LYS A 25 -1.71 -11.47 4.84
CA LYS A 25 -0.44 -11.30 5.54
C LYS A 25 0.23 -9.98 5.16
N LEU A 26 0.33 -9.70 3.87
CA LEU A 26 0.97 -8.48 3.33
C LEU A 26 0.18 -7.22 3.68
N ARG A 27 -1.16 -7.29 3.63
CA ARG A 27 -2.06 -6.25 4.12
C ARG A 27 -1.80 -5.95 5.59
N ARG A 28 -1.82 -6.95 6.47
CA ARG A 28 -1.57 -6.74 7.92
C ARG A 28 -0.20 -6.12 8.18
N ARG A 29 0.83 -6.57 7.47
CA ARG A 29 2.19 -6.01 7.57
C ARG A 29 2.22 -4.53 7.21
N PHE A 30 1.61 -4.15 6.09
CA PHE A 30 1.50 -2.75 5.70
C PHE A 30 0.70 -1.95 6.72
N LEU A 31 -0.46 -2.43 7.16
CA LEU A 31 -1.31 -1.69 8.10
C LEU A 31 -0.59 -1.40 9.42
N LYS A 32 0.19 -2.36 9.95
CA LYS A 32 1.01 -2.16 11.16
C LYS A 32 2.05 -1.05 10.95
N LEU A 33 2.83 -1.14 9.87
CA LEU A 33 3.90 -0.18 9.56
C LEU A 33 3.32 1.22 9.25
N GLY A 34 2.34 1.28 8.34
CA GLY A 34 1.72 2.52 7.89
C GLY A 34 1.01 3.26 9.02
N TYR A 35 0.40 2.55 9.97
CA TYR A 35 -0.18 3.18 11.15
C TYR A 35 0.88 3.84 12.03
N ALA A 36 1.99 3.14 12.30
CA ALA A 36 3.10 3.68 13.09
C ALA A 36 3.68 4.97 12.45
N ILE A 37 3.91 4.94 11.14
CA ILE A 37 4.40 6.11 10.38
C ILE A 37 3.39 7.25 10.44
N ALA A 38 2.11 6.98 10.14
CA ALA A 38 1.06 8.00 10.09
C ALA A 38 0.88 8.69 11.45
N VAL A 39 0.93 7.93 12.56
CA VAL A 39 0.84 8.51 13.91
C VAL A 39 2.00 9.46 14.19
N GLN A 40 3.24 9.11 13.84
CA GLN A 40 4.38 9.99 14.06
C GLN A 40 4.30 11.26 13.21
N ILE A 41 3.94 11.13 11.93
CA ILE A 41 3.73 12.28 11.05
C ILE A 41 2.64 13.22 11.61
N ASN A 42 1.52 12.66 12.05
CA ASN A 42 0.42 13.43 12.64
C ASN A 42 0.83 14.14 13.94
N ARG A 43 1.67 13.52 14.78
CA ARG A 43 2.21 14.13 16.01
C ARG A 43 3.12 15.33 15.73
N LEU A 44 3.80 15.33 14.59
CA LEU A 44 4.65 16.44 14.14
C LEU A 44 3.83 17.57 13.47
N GLY A 45 2.50 17.49 13.45
CA GLY A 45 1.61 18.52 12.93
C GLY A 45 1.31 18.43 11.44
N TYR A 46 1.77 17.38 10.75
CA TYR A 46 1.48 17.15 9.33
C TYR A 46 0.31 16.19 9.16
N ALA A 47 -0.44 16.29 8.06
CA ALA A 47 -1.49 15.32 7.76
C ALA A 47 -0.88 14.02 7.23
N ALA A 48 -1.32 12.88 7.75
CA ALA A 48 -1.07 11.56 7.20
C ALA A 48 -2.32 10.68 7.23
N ALA A 49 -2.59 10.03 6.11
CA ALA A 49 -3.70 9.11 5.93
C ALA A 49 -3.19 7.76 5.41
N ILE A 50 -3.68 6.71 6.05
CA ILE A 50 -3.50 5.32 5.68
C ILE A 50 -4.83 4.79 5.16
N PHE A 51 -4.77 4.08 4.04
CA PHE A 51 -5.92 3.44 3.41
C PHE A 51 -5.75 1.93 3.49
N ASP A 52 -6.85 1.21 3.69
CA ASP A 52 -6.86 -0.24 3.63
C ASP A 52 -6.70 -0.70 2.17
N PRO A 53 -5.60 -1.40 1.80
CA PRO A 53 -5.36 -1.80 0.41
C PRO A 53 -6.43 -2.73 -0.17
N ARG A 54 -7.20 -3.43 0.67
CA ARG A 54 -8.31 -4.28 0.23
C ARG A 54 -9.54 -3.48 -0.17
N THR A 55 -9.84 -2.41 0.56
CA THR A 55 -11.12 -1.70 0.42
C THR A 55 -10.96 -0.32 -0.20
N GLY A 56 -9.76 0.24 -0.18
CA GLY A 56 -9.44 1.62 -0.56
C GLY A 56 -9.98 2.66 0.41
N LEU A 57 -10.46 2.27 1.60
CA LEU A 57 -11.07 3.19 2.56
C LEU A 57 -10.03 3.73 3.55
N PRO A 58 -10.15 5.00 3.98
CA PRO A 58 -9.27 5.56 5.00
C PRO A 58 -9.49 4.87 6.34
N LEU A 59 -8.41 4.64 7.09
CA LEU A 59 -8.47 4.03 8.42
C LEU A 59 -8.54 5.05 9.57
N LEU A 60 -8.04 6.27 9.36
CA LEU A 60 -7.96 7.31 10.39
C LEU A 60 -9.02 8.40 10.24
N ALA A 61 -9.90 8.28 9.23
CA ALA A 61 -10.91 9.27 8.91
C ALA A 61 -12.22 8.58 8.51
N ARG A 62 -13.32 9.34 8.50
CA ARG A 62 -14.61 8.84 8.01
C ARG A 62 -14.51 8.52 6.51
N PRO A 63 -15.00 7.35 6.06
CA PRO A 63 -15.06 7.02 4.64
C PRO A 63 -15.84 8.04 3.82
N GLY A 64 -15.25 8.47 2.71
CA GLY A 64 -15.94 9.23 1.67
C GLY A 64 -16.56 8.32 0.60
N LYS A 65 -16.97 8.92 -0.52
CA LYS A 65 -17.46 8.17 -1.71
C LYS A 65 -16.33 7.58 -2.55
N LEU A 66 -15.15 8.18 -2.49
CA LEU A 66 -13.98 7.77 -3.26
C LEU A 66 -13.15 6.75 -2.47
N ARG A 67 -12.60 5.79 -3.20
CA ARG A 67 -11.68 4.77 -2.70
C ARG A 67 -10.31 4.99 -3.32
N LEU A 68 -9.28 4.80 -2.53
CA LEU A 68 -7.92 4.76 -3.02
C LEU A 68 -7.69 3.43 -3.76
N ASP A 69 -7.12 3.50 -4.96
CA ASP A 69 -6.71 2.34 -5.74
C ASP A 69 -5.19 2.30 -5.82
N ASP A 70 -4.57 1.43 -5.02
CA ASP A 70 -3.11 1.26 -4.97
C ASP A 70 -2.53 0.82 -6.32
N VAL A 71 -3.26 0.02 -7.10
CA VAL A 71 -2.81 -0.45 -8.41
C VAL A 71 -2.80 0.71 -9.40
N ALA A 72 -3.85 1.53 -9.40
CA ALA A 72 -3.92 2.74 -10.22
C ALA A 72 -2.84 3.76 -9.84
N ILE A 73 -2.54 3.92 -8.55
CA ILE A 73 -1.45 4.79 -8.08
C ILE A 73 -0.12 4.32 -8.62
N VAL A 74 0.20 3.04 -8.48
CA VAL A 74 1.45 2.48 -9.00
C VAL A 74 1.56 2.64 -10.51
N GLN A 75 0.47 2.43 -11.24
CA GLN A 75 0.44 2.66 -12.68
C GLN A 75 0.71 4.13 -13.04
N ALA A 76 0.02 5.07 -12.38
CA ALA A 76 0.12 6.50 -12.68
C ALA A 76 1.47 7.11 -12.27
N THR A 77 2.09 6.59 -11.20
CA THR A 77 3.32 7.17 -10.64
C THR A 77 4.59 6.49 -11.12
N LEU A 78 4.58 5.17 -11.25
CA LEU A 78 5.77 4.38 -11.62
C LEU A 78 5.68 3.84 -13.06
N GLY A 79 4.55 4.01 -13.76
CA GLY A 79 4.37 3.53 -15.13
C GLY A 79 4.28 2.01 -15.25
N TYR A 80 4.08 1.29 -14.13
CA TYR A 80 4.04 -0.17 -14.18
C TYR A 80 2.76 -0.65 -14.85
N ARG A 81 2.90 -1.73 -15.62
CA ARG A 81 1.74 -2.38 -16.24
C ARG A 81 0.86 -3.01 -15.17
N THR A 82 -0.42 -3.10 -15.47
CA THR A 82 -1.42 -3.72 -14.60
C THR A 82 -2.14 -4.82 -15.36
N THR A 83 -2.67 -5.79 -14.64
CA THR A 83 -3.50 -6.85 -15.22
C THR A 83 -4.69 -7.10 -14.30
N CYS A 84 -5.83 -7.44 -14.88
CA CYS A 84 -7.05 -7.73 -14.14
C CYS A 84 -7.58 -9.11 -14.49
N SER A 85 -8.09 -9.82 -13.49
CA SER A 85 -8.83 -11.06 -13.68
C SER A 85 -9.99 -11.11 -12.69
N HIS A 86 -11.20 -11.36 -13.20
CA HIS A 86 -12.42 -11.47 -12.39
C HIS A 86 -12.63 -10.27 -11.45
N GLY A 87 -12.30 -9.05 -11.88
CA GLY A 87 -12.46 -7.83 -11.07
C GLY A 87 -11.38 -7.62 -9.99
N CYS A 88 -10.32 -8.43 -9.97
CA CYS A 88 -9.13 -8.18 -9.15
C CYS A 88 -8.00 -7.69 -10.06
N SER A 89 -7.60 -6.43 -9.87
CA SER A 89 -6.45 -5.83 -10.54
C SER A 89 -5.19 -6.02 -9.69
N ILE A 90 -4.06 -6.28 -10.34
CA ILE A 90 -2.73 -6.30 -9.70
C ILE A 90 -1.71 -5.56 -10.56
N VAL A 91 -0.60 -5.20 -9.93
CA VAL A 91 0.59 -4.64 -10.59
C VAL A 91 1.42 -5.78 -11.19
N LEU A 92 1.98 -5.55 -12.38
CA LEU A 92 3.01 -6.38 -12.99
C LEU A 92 4.38 -5.72 -12.77
N HIS A 93 5.08 -6.11 -11.70
CA HIS A 93 6.40 -5.59 -11.38
C HIS A 93 7.45 -6.06 -12.40
N PRO A 94 8.41 -5.22 -12.81
CA PRO A 94 9.46 -5.63 -13.76
C PRO A 94 10.29 -6.82 -13.26
N THR A 95 10.50 -6.94 -11.95
CA THR A 95 11.32 -8.02 -11.36
C THR A 95 10.49 -9.14 -10.74
N TRP A 96 9.36 -8.82 -10.11
CA TRP A 96 8.57 -9.79 -9.32
C TRP A 96 7.33 -10.28 -10.06
N GLY A 97 7.10 -9.78 -11.29
CA GLY A 97 5.91 -10.08 -12.07
C GLY A 97 4.64 -9.81 -11.25
N ARG A 98 3.80 -10.84 -11.13
CA ARG A 98 2.50 -10.80 -10.43
C ARG A 98 2.59 -11.08 -8.92
N ALA A 99 3.80 -11.25 -8.40
CA ALA A 99 4.06 -11.61 -7.02
C ALA A 99 4.47 -10.37 -6.20
N VAL A 100 3.67 -9.31 -6.30
CA VAL A 100 3.85 -8.04 -5.58
C VAL A 100 2.52 -7.52 -5.06
N TYR A 101 2.50 -7.05 -3.82
CA TYR A 101 1.34 -6.41 -3.21
C TYR A 101 1.61 -4.91 -2.99
N PRO A 102 0.96 -4.02 -3.75
CA PRO A 102 1.11 -2.58 -3.58
C PRO A 102 0.27 -2.06 -2.42
N SER A 103 0.75 -1.01 -1.75
CA SER A 103 0.01 -0.31 -0.70
C SER A 103 0.52 1.12 -0.57
N THR A 104 -0.35 2.08 -0.24
CA THR A 104 -0.01 3.51 -0.26
C THR A 104 -0.35 4.20 1.06
N LEU A 105 0.60 5.02 1.55
CA LEU A 105 0.37 6.02 2.59
C LEU A 105 0.46 7.43 1.98
N VAL A 106 -0.53 8.27 2.27
CA VAL A 106 -0.59 9.66 1.79
C VAL A 106 -0.22 10.58 2.95
N SER A 107 0.61 11.58 2.69
CA SER A 107 0.98 12.58 3.67
C SER A 107 1.31 13.93 3.03
N SER A 108 1.06 15.01 3.77
CA SER A 108 1.47 16.38 3.44
C SER A 108 2.90 16.71 3.89
N ALA A 109 3.58 15.82 4.63
CA ALA A 109 4.97 16.00 5.02
C ALA A 109 5.91 15.88 3.80
N GLU A 110 7.04 16.57 3.86
CA GLU A 110 8.09 16.45 2.85
C GLU A 110 8.67 15.02 2.83
N PRO A 111 9.07 14.50 1.64
CA PRO A 111 9.62 13.14 1.53
C PRO A 111 10.77 12.85 2.50
N ALA A 112 11.67 13.81 2.72
CA ALA A 112 12.81 13.65 3.63
C ALA A 112 12.38 13.33 5.08
N LEU A 113 11.31 13.97 5.57
CA LEU A 113 10.77 13.69 6.90
C LEU A 113 10.12 12.30 6.96
N VAL A 114 9.39 11.91 5.92
CA VAL A 114 8.78 10.57 5.83
C VAL A 114 9.87 9.48 5.82
N GLU A 115 10.96 9.70 5.09
CA GLU A 115 12.11 8.79 5.06
C GLU A 115 12.82 8.69 6.41
N GLN A 116 12.97 9.80 7.13
CA GLN A 116 13.55 9.79 8.47
C GLN A 116 12.70 8.94 9.42
N ILE A 117 11.39 9.20 9.49
CA ILE A 117 10.46 8.44 10.35
C ILE A 117 10.47 6.95 9.98
N LEU A 118 10.56 6.63 8.69
CA LEU A 118 10.61 5.24 8.24
C LEU A 118 11.87 4.53 8.77
N ARG A 119 13.03 5.20 8.79
CA ARG A 119 14.28 4.64 9.34
C ARG A 119 14.15 4.38 10.84
N GLU A 120 13.61 5.34 11.59
CA GLU A 120 13.40 5.22 13.05
C GLU A 120 12.45 4.07 13.44
N ILE A 121 11.49 3.73 12.58
CA ILE A 121 10.52 2.63 12.83
C ILE A 121 11.07 1.27 12.37
N ALA A 122 12.03 1.26 11.44
CA ALA A 122 12.59 0.04 10.87
C ALA A 122 13.77 -0.53 11.70
N GLU A 123 14.32 0.27 12.63
CA GLU A 123 15.26 -0.16 13.68
C GLU A 123 14.54 -0.88 14.83
#